data_AF-C1GPV1-F1
#
_entry.id   AF-C1GPV1-F1
#
_cell.length_a   1.000
_cell.length_b   1.000
_cell.length_c   1.000
_cell.angle_alpha   90.00
_cell.angle_beta   90.00
_cell.angle_gamma   90.00
#
_symmetry.space_group_name_H-M   'P 1'
#
loop_
_entity.id
_entity.type
_entity.pdbx_description
1 polymer ?
#
loop_
_entity_poly.entity_id
_entity_poly.type
_entity_poly.pdbx_seq_one_letter_code
_entity_poly.pdbx_strand_id
1 'polypeptide(L)'
;MSFYTLSALDDRIKNPDQLITVDISRFSNSLAELYSNLAKPILDMAIYNYSLSKSVGGESLFLMSLLVQLSANAMRALTPPFGKYVADEARLEGEFRFQHTRLIDYSEEIALYRGHETEKDTLDKGYFTLIKHVNRILRRRLYYGFMEDFVIKYFWGALGLVLCSVPVFFKIPGQVTATMGDRTESFVTNRRMLLSSSDAFGRVMFSYKEISQLAGHTARVSSLLEVIDDVSAGHFEKKLVSSASTDENAAVLSGRGTIVESDFIEFTDVPIVSPNGDVLVQKLSFSVYPGDHLLIVGPNGCGKSSLFRILGGLWPVYGGIVKKPSFEDIFYIPQRPYLSRGTLRQQVIYPDGLSEMHAKGVTDEDLYKILSIVEIASIVDRPGGWDAEEEWRDALSGGLQQRIAMARLFYHKPRFAILDECTSSVTLEIEKVMYETAKKLGVTLMTVSHRRSLWKYHKKILQFDGQGNYIFTGLDWEKRLQLEDEKEEIELQLRAVPDLEKRLSELTAS
;
A
#
# COMPACT_ATOMS: atom_id res chain seq x y z
N MET A 1 1.48 6.36 11.01
CA MET A 1 2.73 6.41 10.22
C MET A 1 3.05 5.10 9.51
N SER A 2 2.99 3.95 10.17
CA SER A 2 3.42 2.65 9.62
C SER A 2 2.77 2.24 8.29
N PHE A 3 1.51 2.62 8.04
CA PHE A 3 0.84 2.31 6.78
C PHE A 3 1.43 3.10 5.58
N TYR A 4 1.80 4.36 5.78
CA TYR A 4 2.43 5.18 4.73
C TYR A 4 3.81 4.63 4.39
N THR A 5 4.61 4.32 5.41
CA THR A 5 5.96 3.81 5.21
C THR A 5 5.95 2.45 4.53
N LEU A 6 5.03 1.55 4.92
CA LEU A 6 4.87 0.24 4.29
C LEU A 6 4.47 0.33 2.81
N SER A 7 3.65 1.32 2.43
CA SER A 7 3.14 1.45 1.05
C SER A 7 4.02 2.30 0.13
N ALA A 8 4.70 3.33 0.65
CA ALA A 8 5.43 4.30 -0.16
C ALA A 8 6.96 4.12 -0.15
N LEU A 9 7.51 3.60 0.95
CA LEU A 9 8.96 3.50 1.16
C LEU A 9 9.52 2.09 1.03
N ASP A 10 8.69 1.05 1.08
CA ASP A 10 9.13 -0.34 1.03
C ASP A 10 8.46 -1.09 -0.13
N ASP A 11 9.25 -1.77 -0.95
CA ASP A 11 8.77 -2.50 -2.13
C ASP A 11 8.61 -4.01 -1.88
N ARG A 12 8.91 -4.49 -0.66
CA ARG A 12 8.75 -5.91 -0.32
C ARG A 12 7.27 -6.31 -0.33
N ILE A 13 6.39 -5.37 0.02
CA ILE A 13 4.94 -5.58 0.09
C ILE A 13 4.22 -4.60 -0.82
N LYS A 14 3.64 -5.11 -1.92
CA LYS A 14 2.95 -4.26 -2.92
C LYS A 14 1.54 -3.84 -2.50
N ASN A 15 0.78 -4.75 -1.90
CA ASN A 15 -0.64 -4.55 -1.55
C ASN A 15 -0.89 -4.87 -0.06
N PRO A 16 -0.50 -3.96 0.85
CA PRO A 16 -0.64 -4.20 2.28
C PRO A 16 -2.10 -4.33 2.72
N ASP A 17 -3.01 -3.61 2.06
CA ASP A 17 -4.46 -3.67 2.26
C ASP A 17 -5.04 -5.07 2.01
N GLN A 18 -4.63 -5.71 0.92
CA GLN A 18 -5.06 -7.07 0.57
C GLN A 18 -4.51 -8.10 1.56
N LEU A 19 -3.26 -7.93 2.01
CA LEU A 19 -2.67 -8.81 3.02
C LEU A 19 -3.45 -8.75 4.34
N ILE A 20 -3.77 -7.54 4.81
CA ILE A 20 -4.48 -7.31 6.07
C ILE A 20 -5.91 -7.83 6.01
N THR A 21 -6.65 -7.54 4.94
CA THR A 21 -8.09 -7.84 4.87
C THR A 21 -8.41 -9.25 4.38
N VAL A 22 -7.67 -9.77 3.40
CA VAL A 22 -7.98 -11.05 2.74
C VAL A 22 -7.08 -12.16 3.24
N ASP A 23 -5.77 -11.96 3.29
CA ASP A 23 -4.85 -13.05 3.62
C ASP A 23 -4.86 -13.43 5.10
N ILE A 24 -5.03 -12.49 6.02
CA ILE A 24 -5.23 -12.81 7.46
C ILE A 24 -6.52 -13.62 7.65
N SER A 25 -7.60 -13.25 6.97
CA SER A 25 -8.87 -13.99 7.02
C SER A 25 -8.72 -15.41 6.46
N ARG A 26 -8.07 -15.56 5.29
CA ARG A 26 -7.78 -16.86 4.69
C ARG A 26 -6.86 -17.72 5.56
N PHE A 27 -5.81 -17.14 6.13
CA PHE A 27 -4.94 -17.81 7.09
C PHE A 27 -5.75 -18.37 8.27
N SER A 28 -6.60 -17.53 8.88
CA SER A 28 -7.40 -17.90 10.05
C SER A 28 -8.38 -19.02 9.72
N ASN A 29 -9.06 -18.94 8.58
CA ASN A 29 -9.98 -19.99 8.13
C ASN A 29 -9.26 -21.30 7.81
N SER A 30 -8.16 -21.25 7.06
CA SER A 30 -7.37 -22.45 6.73
C SER A 30 -6.77 -23.10 7.98
N LEU A 31 -6.35 -22.31 8.98
CA LEU A 31 -5.85 -22.84 10.24
C LEU A 31 -6.96 -23.53 11.05
N ALA A 32 -8.16 -22.95 11.08
CA ALA A 32 -9.31 -23.53 11.76
C ALA A 32 -9.78 -24.85 11.11
N GLU A 33 -9.86 -24.89 9.78
CA GLU A 33 -10.25 -26.08 9.00
C GLU A 33 -9.24 -27.22 9.12
N LEU A 34 -7.95 -26.91 9.27
CA LEU A 34 -6.89 -27.91 9.36
C LEU A 34 -7.11 -28.88 10.53
N TYR A 35 -7.61 -28.38 11.66
CA TYR A 35 -7.87 -29.22 12.83
C TYR A 35 -8.93 -30.28 12.54
N SER A 36 -10.08 -29.90 11.98
CA SER A 36 -11.15 -30.86 11.65
C SER A 36 -10.76 -31.82 10.53
N ASN A 37 -9.97 -31.36 9.57
CA ASN A 37 -9.57 -32.15 8.41
C ASN A 37 -8.43 -33.13 8.68
N LEU A 38 -7.57 -32.87 9.68
CA LEU A 38 -6.48 -33.78 10.05
C LEU A 38 -6.80 -34.66 11.26
N ALA A 39 -7.38 -34.10 12.33
CA ALA A 39 -7.50 -34.83 13.59
C ALA A 39 -8.36 -36.09 13.45
N LYS A 40 -9.51 -35.98 12.79
CA LYS A 40 -10.43 -37.11 12.61
C LYS A 40 -9.86 -38.18 11.66
N PRO A 41 -9.35 -37.86 10.46
CA PRO A 41 -8.80 -38.89 9.57
C PRO A 41 -7.55 -39.58 10.12
N ILE A 42 -6.69 -38.85 10.86
CA ILE A 42 -5.54 -39.47 11.53
C ILE A 42 -6.00 -40.44 12.61
N LEU A 43 -7.00 -40.07 13.40
CA LEU A 43 -7.59 -40.94 14.41
C LEU A 43 -8.25 -42.19 13.78
N ASP A 44 -9.06 -42.01 12.73
CA ASP A 44 -9.69 -43.09 11.97
C ASP A 44 -8.62 -44.06 11.43
N MET A 45 -7.56 -43.52 10.82
CA MET A 45 -6.45 -44.30 10.28
C MET A 45 -5.73 -45.10 11.37
N ALA A 46 -5.47 -44.50 12.54
CA ALA A 46 -4.84 -45.18 13.66
C ALA A 46 -5.70 -46.33 14.20
N ILE A 47 -7.00 -46.08 14.39
CA ILE A 47 -7.95 -47.09 14.89
C ILE A 47 -8.09 -48.24 13.88
N TYR A 48 -8.34 -47.94 12.60
CA TYR A 48 -8.58 -48.97 11.60
C TYR A 48 -7.33 -49.78 11.28
N ASN A 49 -6.14 -49.16 11.18
CA ASN A 49 -4.90 -49.91 10.99
C ASN A 49 -4.58 -50.81 12.20
N TYR A 50 -4.86 -50.35 13.43
CA TYR A 50 -4.70 -51.19 14.62
C TYR A 50 -5.67 -52.38 14.63
N SER A 51 -6.95 -52.15 14.32
CA SER A 51 -7.96 -53.22 14.21
C SER A 51 -7.63 -54.21 13.11
N LEU A 52 -7.17 -53.75 11.94
CA LEU A 52 -6.80 -54.61 10.82
C LEU A 52 -5.55 -55.45 11.13
N SER A 53 -4.66 -54.94 12.01
CA SER A 53 -3.44 -55.66 12.41
C SER A 53 -3.74 -56.89 13.24
N LYS A 54 -4.80 -56.80 14.06
CA LYS A 54 -5.30 -57.94 14.82
C LYS A 54 -5.98 -58.99 13.95
N SER A 55 -6.61 -58.60 12.84
CA SER A 55 -7.44 -59.52 12.05
C SER A 55 -6.71 -60.19 10.87
N VAL A 56 -5.81 -59.48 10.18
CA VAL A 56 -5.10 -59.99 8.99
C VAL A 56 -3.65 -60.39 9.31
N GLY A 57 -3.09 -59.86 10.41
CA GLY A 57 -1.69 -60.05 10.79
C GLY A 57 -0.79 -58.93 10.28
N GLY A 58 0.21 -58.55 11.09
CA GLY A 58 1.03 -57.36 10.86
C GLY A 58 1.89 -57.38 9.59
N GLU A 59 2.37 -58.55 9.14
CA GLU A 59 3.21 -58.67 7.93
C GLU A 59 2.47 -58.19 6.67
N SER A 60 1.20 -58.60 6.55
CA SER A 60 0.35 -58.27 5.41
C SER A 60 0.04 -56.77 5.33
N LEU A 61 -0.15 -56.13 6.49
CA LEU A 61 -0.33 -54.68 6.60
C LEU A 61 0.92 -53.90 6.27
N PHE A 62 2.08 -54.39 6.71
CA PHE A 62 3.35 -53.72 6.41
C PHE A 62 3.58 -53.67 4.89
N LEU A 63 3.33 -54.77 4.18
CA LEU A 63 3.44 -54.81 2.72
C LEU A 63 2.46 -53.85 2.04
N MET A 64 1.20 -53.79 2.51
CA MET A 64 0.21 -52.87 1.98
C MET A 64 0.61 -51.40 2.23
N SER A 65 1.02 -51.07 3.46
CA SER A 65 1.50 -49.75 3.84
C SER A 65 2.68 -49.31 2.97
N LEU A 66 3.61 -50.22 2.68
CA LEU A 66 4.72 -49.97 1.77
C LEU A 66 4.24 -49.63 0.34
N LEU A 67 3.29 -50.40 -0.22
CA LEU A 67 2.74 -50.15 -1.56
C LEU A 67 1.96 -48.83 -1.64
N VAL A 68 1.18 -48.52 -0.60
CA VAL A 68 0.48 -47.24 -0.45
C VAL A 68 1.48 -46.09 -0.36
N GLN A 69 2.53 -46.23 0.43
CA GLN A 69 3.57 -45.20 0.56
C GLN A 69 4.34 -44.98 -0.75
N LEU A 70 4.66 -46.05 -1.49
CA LEU A 70 5.33 -45.98 -2.78
C LEU A 70 4.46 -45.28 -3.83
N SER A 71 3.19 -45.65 -3.92
CA SER A 71 2.24 -45.01 -4.84
C SER A 71 1.95 -43.55 -4.44
N ALA A 72 1.86 -43.23 -3.15
CA ALA A 72 1.73 -41.86 -2.67
C ALA A 72 2.98 -41.00 -3.00
N ASN A 73 4.18 -41.55 -2.85
CA ASN A 73 5.42 -40.85 -3.21
C ASN A 73 5.53 -40.62 -4.73
N ALA A 74 5.12 -41.60 -5.54
CA ALA A 74 5.05 -41.43 -7.00
C ALA A 74 4.05 -40.36 -7.41
N MET A 75 2.87 -40.34 -6.78
CA MET A 75 1.86 -39.29 -7.01
C MET A 75 2.39 -37.91 -6.64
N ARG A 76 3.06 -37.75 -5.50
CA ARG A 76 3.69 -36.49 -5.07
C ARG A 76 4.73 -35.99 -6.08
N ALA A 77 5.52 -36.90 -6.66
CA ALA A 77 6.52 -36.54 -7.68
C ALA A 77 5.87 -36.08 -9.00
N LEU A 78 4.67 -36.59 -9.31
CA LEU A 78 3.90 -36.24 -10.50
C LEU A 78 2.95 -35.05 -10.29
N THR A 79 2.77 -34.59 -9.05
CA THR A 79 1.87 -33.46 -8.71
C THR A 79 2.36 -32.17 -9.38
N PRO A 80 1.57 -31.55 -10.27
CA PRO A 80 1.90 -30.26 -10.86
C PRO A 80 2.01 -29.18 -9.78
N PRO A 81 2.82 -28.12 -9.97
CA PRO A 81 2.98 -27.03 -9.02
C PRO A 81 1.75 -26.09 -9.02
N PHE A 82 0.61 -26.58 -8.52
CA PHE A 82 -0.65 -25.83 -8.49
C PHE A 82 -0.54 -24.49 -7.76
N GLY A 83 0.33 -24.40 -6.74
CA GLY A 83 0.59 -23.14 -6.02
C GLY A 83 1.10 -22.02 -6.94
N LYS A 84 2.04 -22.32 -7.85
CA LYS A 84 2.53 -21.35 -8.84
C LYS A 84 1.43 -20.92 -9.80
N TYR A 85 0.60 -21.87 -10.23
CA TYR A 85 -0.52 -21.58 -11.13
C TYR A 85 -1.58 -20.67 -10.52
N VAL A 86 -1.93 -20.91 -9.25
CA VAL A 86 -2.87 -20.06 -8.50
C VAL A 86 -2.29 -18.67 -8.26
N ALA A 87 -0.98 -18.55 -7.99
CA ALA A 87 -0.32 -17.26 -7.85
C ALA A 87 -0.32 -16.46 -9.17
N ASP A 88 -0.03 -17.12 -10.29
CA ASP A 88 -0.11 -16.50 -11.63
C ASP A 88 -1.55 -16.10 -12.00
N GLU A 89 -2.54 -16.92 -11.63
CA GLU A 89 -3.97 -16.62 -11.82
C GLU A 89 -4.38 -15.37 -11.04
N ALA A 90 -4.02 -15.30 -9.76
CA ALA A 90 -4.29 -14.14 -8.91
C ALA A 90 -3.60 -12.86 -9.43
N ARG A 91 -2.39 -12.97 -9.98
CA ARG A 91 -1.69 -11.83 -10.61
C ARG A 91 -2.46 -11.32 -11.83
N LEU A 92 -2.84 -12.21 -12.74
CA LEU A 92 -3.57 -11.85 -13.97
C LEU A 92 -4.96 -11.28 -13.65
N GLU A 93 -5.66 -11.83 -12.65
CA GLU A 93 -6.93 -11.30 -12.18
C GLU A 93 -6.77 -9.89 -11.57
N GLY A 94 -5.70 -9.67 -10.79
CA GLY A 94 -5.35 -8.36 -10.24
C GLY A 94 -5.05 -7.31 -11.32
N GLU A 95 -4.26 -7.67 -12.33
CA GLU A 95 -3.96 -6.81 -13.48
C GLU A 95 -5.23 -6.44 -14.25
N PHE A 96 -6.13 -7.41 -14.49
CA PHE A 96 -7.41 -7.17 -15.16
C PHE A 96 -8.33 -6.24 -14.36
N ARG A 97 -8.44 -6.43 -13.03
CA ARG A 97 -9.21 -5.54 -12.16
C ARG A 97 -8.64 -4.13 -12.13
N PHE A 98 -7.31 -3.99 -12.07
CA PHE A 98 -6.65 -2.69 -12.11
C PHE A 98 -6.93 -1.92 -13.41
N GLN A 99 -6.93 -2.61 -14.56
CA GLN A 99 -7.33 -2.00 -15.83
C GLN A 99 -8.77 -1.48 -15.79
N HIS A 100 -9.70 -2.22 -15.17
CA HIS A 100 -11.07 -1.77 -14.97
C HIS A 100 -11.17 -0.54 -14.05
N THR A 101 -10.46 -0.52 -12.92
CA THR A 101 -10.43 0.65 -12.03
C THR A 101 -9.89 1.88 -12.75
N ARG A 102 -8.79 1.73 -13.51
CA ARG A 102 -8.24 2.83 -14.32
C ARG A 102 -9.26 3.36 -15.34
N LEU A 103 -10.03 2.49 -15.98
CA LEU A 103 -11.07 2.92 -16.91
C LEU A 103 -12.17 3.74 -16.22
N ILE A 104 -12.54 3.38 -14.98
CA ILE A 104 -13.51 4.12 -14.19
C ILE A 104 -12.95 5.49 -13.79
N ASP A 105 -11.72 5.52 -13.26
CA ASP A 105 -11.06 6.74 -12.77
C ASP A 105 -10.85 7.79 -13.87
N TYR A 106 -10.59 7.36 -15.11
CA TYR A 106 -10.35 8.24 -16.26
C TYR A 106 -11.49 8.19 -17.29
N SER A 107 -12.70 7.81 -16.86
CA SER A 107 -13.84 7.60 -17.76
C SER A 107 -14.23 8.86 -18.52
N GLU A 108 -14.11 10.03 -17.90
CA GLU A 108 -14.39 11.33 -18.52
C GLU A 108 -13.36 11.66 -19.61
N GLU A 109 -12.06 11.51 -19.32
CA GLU A 109 -11.00 11.73 -20.29
C GLU A 109 -11.10 10.75 -21.46
N ILE A 110 -11.34 9.47 -21.19
CA ILE A 110 -11.54 8.45 -22.23
C ILE A 110 -12.74 8.81 -23.12
N ALA A 111 -13.84 9.29 -22.54
CA ALA A 111 -15.02 9.73 -23.28
C ALA A 111 -14.74 10.96 -24.14
N LEU A 112 -14.02 11.96 -23.61
CA LEU A 112 -13.61 13.17 -24.33
C LEU A 112 -12.71 12.83 -25.53
N TYR A 113 -11.77 11.90 -25.37
CA TYR A 113 -10.91 11.41 -26.45
C TYR A 113 -11.61 10.42 -27.39
N ARG A 114 -12.85 10.00 -27.07
CA ARG A 114 -13.58 8.92 -27.75
C ARG A 114 -12.81 7.60 -27.79
N GLY A 115 -11.96 7.33 -26.79
CA GLY A 115 -11.02 6.21 -26.73
C GLY A 115 -11.59 4.84 -26.35
N HIS A 116 -12.92 4.73 -26.21
CA HIS A 116 -13.62 3.53 -25.73
C HIS A 116 -13.24 2.23 -26.46
N GLU A 117 -13.11 2.21 -27.80
CA GLU A 117 -12.71 1.00 -28.54
C GLU A 117 -11.27 0.57 -28.25
N THR A 118 -10.36 1.52 -27.98
CA THR A 118 -8.94 1.22 -27.66
C THR A 118 -8.81 0.65 -26.25
N GLU A 119 -9.54 1.23 -25.29
CA GLU A 119 -9.58 0.69 -23.93
C GLU A 119 -10.26 -0.69 -23.89
N LYS A 120 -11.30 -0.90 -24.70
CA LYS A 120 -11.93 -2.22 -24.87
C LYS A 120 -10.97 -3.26 -25.42
N ASP A 121 -10.22 -2.98 -26.49
CA ASP A 121 -9.20 -3.93 -27.01
C ASP A 121 -8.12 -4.25 -25.97
N THR A 122 -7.74 -3.28 -25.15
CA THR A 122 -6.79 -3.49 -24.03
C THR A 122 -7.38 -4.41 -22.95
N LEU A 123 -8.64 -4.19 -22.56
CA LEU A 123 -9.35 -5.04 -21.60
C LEU A 123 -9.57 -6.45 -22.14
N ASP A 124 -9.94 -6.59 -23.41
CA ASP A 124 -10.12 -7.88 -24.08
C ASP A 124 -8.80 -8.67 -24.09
N LYS A 125 -7.66 -8.03 -24.39
CA LYS A 125 -6.33 -8.66 -24.29
C LYS A 125 -6.02 -9.16 -22.87
N GLY A 126 -6.32 -8.37 -21.85
CA GLY A 126 -6.17 -8.76 -20.44
C GLY A 126 -7.04 -9.97 -20.11
N TYR A 127 -8.31 -9.93 -20.50
CA TYR A 127 -9.28 -11.01 -20.30
C TYR A 127 -8.88 -12.30 -21.01
N PHE A 128 -8.49 -12.25 -22.28
CA PHE A 128 -8.06 -13.43 -23.03
C PHE A 128 -6.81 -14.07 -22.43
N THR A 129 -5.88 -13.28 -21.89
CA THR A 129 -4.69 -13.78 -21.21
C THR A 129 -5.05 -14.54 -19.93
N LEU A 130 -5.96 -13.97 -19.12
CA LEU A 130 -6.50 -14.62 -17.92
C LEU A 130 -7.21 -15.94 -18.26
N ILE A 131 -8.15 -15.92 -19.21
CA ILE A 131 -8.94 -17.10 -19.61
C ILE A 131 -8.05 -18.20 -20.21
N LYS A 132 -7.03 -17.84 -20.99
CA LYS A 132 -6.06 -18.82 -21.53
C LYS A 132 -5.30 -19.52 -20.42
N HIS A 133 -4.92 -18.80 -19.36
CA HIS A 133 -4.26 -19.37 -18.19
C HIS A 133 -5.21 -20.27 -17.37
N VAL A 134 -6.42 -19.79 -17.06
CA VAL A 134 -7.44 -20.57 -16.36
C VAL A 134 -7.76 -21.88 -17.09
N ASN A 135 -7.98 -21.82 -18.41
CA ASN A 135 -8.23 -23.00 -19.23
C ASN A 135 -7.06 -23.99 -19.25
N ARG A 136 -5.81 -23.50 -19.21
CA ARG A 136 -4.61 -24.35 -19.11
C ARG A 136 -4.56 -25.06 -17.75
N ILE A 137 -4.88 -24.36 -16.68
CA ILE A 137 -4.94 -24.92 -15.32
C ILE A 137 -6.02 -26.00 -15.25
N LEU A 138 -7.22 -25.72 -15.73
CA LEU A 138 -8.35 -26.66 -15.70
C LEU A 138 -8.02 -27.97 -16.43
N ARG A 139 -7.39 -27.92 -17.61
CA ARG A 139 -6.95 -29.14 -18.33
C ARG A 139 -5.95 -29.96 -17.51
N ARG A 140 -4.96 -29.32 -16.89
CA ARG A 140 -3.96 -30.03 -16.06
C ARG A 140 -4.59 -30.60 -14.79
N ARG A 141 -5.51 -29.86 -14.16
CA ARG A 141 -6.25 -30.31 -12.98
C ARG A 141 -7.13 -31.52 -13.29
N LEU A 142 -7.74 -31.58 -14.48
CA LEU A 142 -8.55 -32.71 -14.91
C LEU A 142 -7.72 -34.00 -15.01
N TYR A 143 -6.58 -33.97 -15.72
CA TYR A 143 -5.73 -35.16 -15.85
C TYR A 143 -5.16 -35.63 -14.49
N TYR A 144 -4.70 -34.69 -13.66
CA TYR A 144 -4.20 -35.01 -12.33
C TYR A 144 -5.30 -35.57 -11.43
N GLY A 145 -6.47 -34.93 -11.39
CA GLY A 145 -7.61 -35.39 -10.58
C GLY A 145 -8.11 -36.78 -10.98
N PHE A 146 -8.13 -37.09 -12.28
CA PHE A 146 -8.45 -38.44 -12.75
C PHE A 146 -7.42 -39.48 -12.29
N MET A 147 -6.13 -39.17 -12.41
CA MET A 147 -5.04 -40.06 -11.94
C MET A 147 -5.08 -40.28 -10.43
N GLU A 148 -5.31 -39.21 -9.66
CA GLU A 148 -5.41 -39.25 -8.20
C GLU A 148 -6.60 -40.09 -7.74
N ASP A 149 -7.79 -39.84 -8.28
CA ASP A 149 -8.98 -40.64 -7.99
C ASP A 149 -8.79 -42.11 -8.40
N PHE A 150 -8.12 -42.36 -9.53
CA PHE A 150 -7.83 -43.73 -9.97
C PHE A 150 -6.96 -44.49 -8.96
N VAL A 151 -5.88 -43.87 -8.49
CA VAL A 151 -4.95 -44.48 -7.53
C VAL A 151 -5.63 -44.68 -6.17
N ILE A 152 -6.27 -43.65 -5.63
CA ILE A 152 -6.85 -43.70 -4.28
C ILE A 152 -8.08 -44.62 -4.23
N LYS A 153 -9.02 -44.49 -5.17
CA LYS A 153 -10.30 -45.22 -5.10
C LYS A 153 -10.19 -46.64 -5.65
N TYR A 154 -9.51 -46.83 -6.78
CA TYR A 154 -9.50 -48.11 -7.48
C TYR A 154 -8.25 -48.94 -7.18
N PHE A 155 -7.06 -48.35 -7.27
CA PHE A 155 -5.82 -49.11 -7.08
C PHE A 155 -5.64 -49.56 -5.62
N TRP A 156 -5.79 -48.64 -4.65
CA TRP A 156 -5.71 -49.02 -3.23
C TRP A 156 -6.89 -49.87 -2.76
N GLY A 157 -8.09 -49.61 -3.28
CA GLY A 157 -9.25 -50.47 -3.05
C GLY A 157 -8.99 -51.92 -3.50
N ALA A 158 -8.39 -52.11 -4.68
CA ALA A 158 -8.02 -53.42 -5.20
C ALA A 158 -6.92 -54.10 -4.37
N LEU A 159 -5.84 -53.39 -4.01
CA LEU A 159 -4.81 -53.90 -3.11
C LEU A 159 -5.40 -54.35 -1.78
N GLY A 160 -6.39 -53.61 -1.29
CA GLY A 160 -7.09 -53.96 -0.07
C GLY A 160 -7.93 -55.22 -0.14
N LEU A 161 -8.63 -55.45 -1.25
CA LEU A 161 -9.38 -56.69 -1.46
C LEU A 161 -8.44 -57.91 -1.51
N VAL A 162 -7.26 -57.77 -2.12
CA VAL A 162 -6.22 -58.80 -2.10
C VAL A 162 -5.79 -59.10 -0.65
N LEU A 163 -5.57 -58.05 0.16
CA LEU A 163 -5.22 -58.20 1.58
C LEU A 163 -6.30 -58.96 2.37
N CYS A 164 -7.58 -58.57 2.21
CA CYS A 164 -8.69 -59.24 2.89
C CYS A 164 -8.87 -60.71 2.45
N SER A 165 -8.35 -61.08 1.28
CA SER A 165 -8.40 -62.46 0.78
C SER A 165 -7.29 -63.36 1.38
N VAL A 166 -6.21 -62.79 1.95
CA VAL A 166 -5.09 -63.56 2.50
C VAL A 166 -5.53 -64.58 3.57
N PRO A 167 -6.35 -64.23 4.58
CA PRO A 167 -6.80 -65.21 5.59
C PRO A 167 -7.74 -66.28 5.02
N VAL A 168 -8.38 -66.02 3.88
CA VAL A 168 -9.28 -66.96 3.20
C VAL A 168 -8.48 -68.02 2.45
N PHE A 169 -7.38 -67.61 1.79
CA PHE A 169 -6.53 -68.50 0.98
C PHE A 169 -5.34 -69.10 1.75
N PHE A 170 -4.82 -68.41 2.75
CA PHE A 170 -3.69 -68.83 3.57
C PHE A 170 -4.15 -69.05 5.02
N LYS A 171 -3.98 -70.27 5.54
CA LYS A 171 -4.25 -70.56 6.95
C LYS A 171 -3.20 -69.87 7.81
N ILE A 172 -3.61 -68.81 8.51
CA ILE A 172 -2.78 -68.18 9.53
C ILE A 172 -2.69 -69.14 10.73
N PRO A 173 -1.49 -69.47 11.25
CA PRO A 173 -1.35 -70.33 12.42
C PRO A 173 -2.10 -69.72 13.61
N GLY A 174 -3.03 -70.47 14.22
CA GLY A 174 -3.80 -70.04 15.40
C GLY A 174 -5.26 -69.67 15.15
N GLN A 175 -5.73 -69.62 13.91
CA GLN A 175 -7.18 -69.50 13.65
C GLN A 175 -7.88 -70.85 13.81
N VAL A 176 -8.73 -70.94 14.85
CA VAL A 176 -9.69 -72.03 15.07
C VAL A 176 -10.53 -72.19 13.81
N THR A 177 -10.88 -73.43 13.44
CA THR A 177 -11.73 -73.78 12.29
C THR A 177 -13.03 -72.98 12.29
N ALA A 178 -12.99 -71.82 11.63
CA ALA A 178 -14.08 -70.86 11.57
C ALA A 178 -15.12 -71.32 10.56
N THR A 179 -16.39 -71.19 10.93
CA THR A 179 -17.54 -71.51 10.09
C THR A 179 -17.52 -70.65 8.83
N MET A 180 -18.17 -71.07 7.73
CA MET A 180 -18.26 -70.24 6.51
C MET A 180 -18.90 -68.87 6.80
N GLY A 181 -19.81 -68.80 7.78
CA GLY A 181 -20.37 -67.56 8.32
C GLY A 181 -19.28 -66.64 8.91
N ASP A 182 -18.48 -67.15 9.84
CA ASP A 182 -17.42 -66.39 10.53
C ASP A 182 -16.35 -65.85 9.56
N ARG A 183 -16.00 -66.63 8.52
CA ARG A 183 -15.09 -66.19 7.46
C ARG A 183 -15.69 -65.06 6.64
N THR A 184 -16.98 -65.14 6.33
CA THR A 184 -17.69 -64.11 5.58
C THR A 184 -17.82 -62.82 6.41
N GLU A 185 -18.14 -62.94 7.70
CA GLU A 185 -18.21 -61.81 8.63
C GLU A 185 -16.83 -61.13 8.78
N SER A 186 -15.78 -61.93 8.98
CA SER A 186 -14.40 -61.42 9.06
C SER A 186 -13.99 -60.73 7.78
N PHE A 187 -14.33 -61.29 6.61
CA PHE A 187 -14.05 -60.69 5.32
C PHE A 187 -14.80 -59.37 5.12
N VAL A 188 -16.10 -59.32 5.42
CA VAL A 188 -16.92 -58.10 5.28
C VAL A 188 -16.42 -57.01 6.23
N THR A 189 -16.08 -57.38 7.47
CA THR A 189 -15.55 -56.46 8.49
C THR A 189 -14.19 -55.92 8.09
N ASN A 190 -13.26 -56.78 7.68
CA ASN A 190 -11.93 -56.37 7.20
C ASN A 190 -12.04 -55.48 5.95
N ARG A 191 -12.93 -55.82 5.01
CA ARG A 191 -13.19 -55.00 3.82
C ARG A 191 -13.69 -53.61 4.20
N ARG A 192 -14.63 -53.51 5.14
CA ARG A 192 -15.16 -52.23 5.61
C ARG A 192 -14.09 -51.40 6.31
N MET A 193 -13.32 -52.00 7.21
CA MET A 193 -12.21 -51.32 7.90
C MET A 193 -11.17 -50.81 6.91
N LEU A 194 -10.88 -51.59 5.86
CA LEU A 194 -9.91 -51.19 4.84
C LEU A 194 -10.43 -50.04 3.98
N LEU A 195 -11.68 -50.11 3.52
CA LEU A 195 -12.29 -49.00 2.77
C LEU A 195 -12.33 -47.72 3.62
N SER A 196 -12.65 -47.82 4.91
CA SER A 196 -12.62 -46.68 5.83
C SER A 196 -11.20 -46.16 6.09
N SER A 197 -10.20 -47.03 6.20
CA SER A 197 -8.78 -46.64 6.29
C SER A 197 -8.29 -45.96 5.02
N SER A 198 -8.68 -46.46 3.85
CA SER A 198 -8.36 -45.87 2.54
C SER A 198 -9.01 -44.49 2.36
N ASP A 199 -10.26 -44.33 2.81
CA ASP A 199 -10.96 -43.04 2.80
C ASP A 199 -10.31 -42.04 3.77
N ALA A 200 -9.95 -42.48 4.98
CA ALA A 200 -9.21 -41.67 5.93
C ALA A 200 -7.83 -41.24 5.38
N PHE A 201 -7.10 -42.17 4.74
CA PHE A 201 -5.83 -41.85 4.08
C PHE A 201 -6.03 -40.86 2.93
N GLY A 202 -7.07 -41.07 2.11
CA GLY A 202 -7.46 -40.14 1.04
C GLY A 202 -7.68 -38.73 1.57
N ARG A 203 -8.43 -38.58 2.67
CA ARG A 203 -8.61 -37.27 3.35
C ARG A 203 -7.29 -36.66 3.81
N VAL A 204 -6.42 -37.43 4.45
CA VAL A 204 -5.08 -36.94 4.86
C VAL A 204 -4.26 -36.50 3.63
N MET A 205 -4.35 -37.23 2.52
CA MET A 205 -3.69 -36.85 1.28
C MET A 205 -4.27 -35.53 0.72
N PHE A 206 -5.59 -35.35 0.73
CA PHE A 206 -6.22 -34.10 0.31
C PHE A 206 -5.83 -32.92 1.21
N SER A 207 -5.69 -33.15 2.52
CA SER A 207 -5.21 -32.12 3.46
C SER A 207 -3.78 -31.66 3.18
N TYR A 208 -2.97 -32.39 2.40
CA TYR A 208 -1.67 -31.87 1.93
C TYR A 208 -1.82 -30.57 1.14
N LYS A 209 -2.87 -30.46 0.32
CA LYS A 209 -3.18 -29.22 -0.42
C LYS A 209 -3.53 -28.09 0.53
N GLU A 210 -4.32 -28.36 1.56
CA GLU A 210 -4.72 -27.39 2.59
C GLU A 210 -3.51 -26.94 3.41
N ILE A 211 -2.62 -27.87 3.81
CA ILE A 211 -1.34 -27.56 4.47
C ILE A 211 -0.48 -26.68 3.57
N SER A 212 -0.38 -27.00 2.28
CA SER A 212 0.40 -26.20 1.33
C SER A 212 -0.19 -24.79 1.14
N GLN A 213 -1.52 -24.65 1.16
CA GLN A 213 -2.19 -23.35 1.12
C GLN A 213 -1.93 -22.56 2.40
N LEU A 214 -2.07 -23.20 3.56
CA LEU A 214 -1.76 -22.61 4.86
C LEU A 214 -0.31 -22.12 4.91
N ALA A 215 0.66 -22.93 4.49
CA ALA A 215 2.06 -22.52 4.42
C ALA A 215 2.25 -21.26 3.54
N GLY A 216 1.53 -21.16 2.43
CA GLY A 216 1.54 -19.97 1.57
C GLY A 216 0.93 -18.73 2.25
N HIS A 217 -0.16 -18.90 3.02
CA HIS A 217 -0.76 -17.82 3.81
C HIS A 217 0.14 -17.39 4.97
N THR A 218 0.69 -18.35 5.72
CA THR A 218 1.64 -18.12 6.80
C THR A 218 2.86 -17.36 6.32
N ALA A 219 3.45 -17.73 5.17
CA ALA A 219 4.60 -17.01 4.62
C ALA A 219 4.27 -15.54 4.29
N ARG A 220 3.07 -15.26 3.77
CA ARG A 220 2.63 -13.89 3.48
C ARG A 220 2.37 -13.08 4.74
N VAL A 221 1.74 -13.67 5.76
CA VAL A 221 1.48 -13.01 7.05
C VAL A 221 2.78 -12.80 7.83
N SER A 222 3.70 -13.78 7.85
CA SER A 222 5.03 -13.63 8.46
C SER A 222 5.81 -12.50 7.80
N SER A 223 5.86 -12.48 6.46
CA SER A 223 6.50 -11.40 5.71
C SER A 223 5.86 -10.03 6.02
N LEU A 224 4.54 -9.95 6.18
CA LEU A 224 3.89 -8.70 6.61
C LEU A 224 4.36 -8.23 7.98
N LEU A 225 4.40 -9.13 8.97
CA LEU A 225 4.82 -8.81 10.33
C LEU A 225 6.31 -8.42 10.37
N GLU A 226 7.17 -9.19 9.70
CA GLU A 226 8.60 -8.91 9.58
C GLU A 226 8.85 -7.54 8.95
N VAL A 227 8.16 -7.20 7.86
CA VAL A 227 8.32 -5.90 7.20
C VAL A 227 7.77 -4.76 8.06
N ILE A 228 6.67 -4.95 8.79
CA ILE A 228 6.15 -3.94 9.73
C ILE A 228 7.16 -3.68 10.85
N ASP A 229 7.76 -4.74 11.41
CA ASP A 229 8.77 -4.63 12.46
C ASP A 229 10.02 -3.90 11.94
N ASP A 230 10.54 -4.28 10.77
CA ASP A 230 11.67 -3.60 10.11
C ASP A 230 11.37 -2.11 9.85
N VAL A 231 10.20 -1.81 9.28
CA VAL A 231 9.75 -0.45 8.99
C VAL A 231 9.61 0.38 10.27
N SER A 232 9.12 -0.24 11.37
CA SER A 232 9.02 0.41 12.67
C SER A 232 10.39 0.69 13.30
N ALA A 233 11.37 -0.19 13.03
CA ALA A 233 12.78 0.01 13.39
C ALA A 233 13.50 0.98 12.43
N GLY A 234 12.82 1.49 11.40
CA GLY A 234 13.34 2.44 10.43
C GLY A 234 14.16 1.80 9.30
N HIS A 235 14.15 0.47 9.15
CA HIS A 235 14.75 -0.25 8.04
C HIS A 235 13.77 -0.34 6.87
N PHE A 236 14.19 0.17 5.71
CA PHE A 236 13.37 0.21 4.50
C PHE A 236 14.13 -0.48 3.37
N GLU A 237 13.46 -1.39 2.65
CA GLU A 237 14.00 -1.99 1.43
C GLU A 237 13.20 -1.54 0.22
N LYS A 238 13.81 -0.65 -0.57
CA LYS A 238 13.24 -0.18 -1.84
C LYS A 238 14.04 -0.77 -2.98
N LYS A 239 13.36 -1.34 -4.00
CA LYS A 239 14.04 -1.78 -5.22
C LYS A 239 14.41 -0.52 -6.00
N LEU A 240 15.68 -0.14 -5.95
CA LEU A 240 16.21 1.02 -6.66
C LEU A 240 15.96 0.85 -8.17
N VAL A 241 15.09 1.68 -8.76
CA VAL A 241 14.66 1.53 -10.17
C VAL A 241 15.56 2.32 -11.15
N SER A 242 16.40 3.26 -10.71
CA SER A 242 17.30 4.01 -11.63
C SER A 242 18.40 4.80 -10.89
N SER A 243 19.57 4.92 -11.54
CA SER A 243 20.74 5.77 -11.20
C SER A 243 21.50 5.60 -9.87
N ALA A 244 21.38 4.46 -9.18
CA ALA A 244 22.32 4.10 -8.09
C ALA A 244 23.64 3.45 -8.60
N SER A 245 24.08 3.75 -9.83
CA SER A 245 25.33 3.22 -10.40
C SER A 245 26.60 3.96 -9.97
N THR A 246 26.52 4.82 -8.96
CA THR A 246 27.68 5.43 -8.29
C THR A 246 27.69 4.98 -6.83
N ASP A 247 28.81 4.40 -6.38
CA ASP A 247 29.05 3.96 -5.00
C ASP A 247 28.71 5.05 -3.97
N GLU A 248 28.80 6.33 -4.37
CA GLU A 248 28.45 7.50 -3.56
C GLU A 248 26.96 7.53 -3.13
N ASN A 249 26.02 7.22 -4.02
CA ASN A 249 24.59 7.27 -3.69
C ASN A 249 24.21 6.14 -2.73
N ALA A 250 24.81 4.96 -2.89
CA ALA A 250 24.65 3.84 -1.97
C ALA A 250 25.22 4.18 -0.58
N ALA A 251 26.36 4.87 -0.51
CA ALA A 251 26.93 5.33 0.75
C ALA A 251 26.00 6.31 1.48
N VAL A 252 25.39 7.27 0.77
CA VAL A 252 24.41 8.19 1.37
C VAL A 252 23.19 7.43 1.91
N LEU A 253 22.65 6.47 1.17
CA LEU A 253 21.50 5.67 1.60
C LEU A 253 21.80 4.76 2.81
N SER A 254 23.05 4.35 2.99
CA SER A 254 23.50 3.60 4.16
C SER A 254 23.63 4.46 5.43
N GLY A 255 23.79 5.77 5.25
CA GLY A 255 23.88 6.72 6.33
C GLY A 255 22.56 6.87 7.09
N ARG A 256 22.67 7.27 8.36
CA ARG A 256 21.55 7.74 9.17
C ARG A 256 21.93 9.08 9.77
N GLY A 257 21.12 10.10 9.48
CA GLY A 257 21.22 11.39 10.14
C GLY A 257 20.56 11.34 11.53
N THR A 258 20.73 12.41 12.28
CA THR A 258 20.15 12.54 13.62
C THR A 258 18.97 13.50 13.60
N ILE A 259 17.90 13.13 14.29
CA ILE A 259 16.74 14.00 14.53
C ILE A 259 16.79 14.41 15.99
N VAL A 260 16.81 15.72 16.25
CA VAL A 260 16.86 16.29 17.60
C VAL A 260 15.63 17.16 17.79
N GLU A 261 14.92 16.98 18.91
CA GLU A 261 13.78 17.82 19.25
C GLU A 261 14.25 19.23 19.62
N SER A 262 13.61 20.27 19.08
CA SER A 262 13.99 21.67 19.28
C SER A 262 12.81 22.62 19.02
N ASP A 263 12.85 23.83 19.59
CA ASP A 263 11.82 24.86 19.41
C ASP A 263 11.79 25.54 18.03
N PHE A 264 12.79 25.25 17.20
CA PHE A 264 12.97 25.81 15.87
C PHE A 264 13.33 24.70 14.87
N ILE A 265 13.21 25.02 13.58
CA ILE A 265 13.57 24.11 12.51
C ILE A 265 14.98 24.45 12.02
N GLU A 266 15.91 23.51 12.09
CA GLU A 266 17.27 23.66 11.59
C GLU A 266 17.70 22.40 10.84
N PHE A 267 18.20 22.58 9.62
CA PHE A 267 18.85 21.55 8.83
C PHE A 267 20.35 21.86 8.83
N THR A 268 21.18 20.85 9.08
CA THR A 268 22.64 20.95 9.04
C THR A 268 23.19 19.81 8.18
N ASP A 269 23.63 20.15 6.97
CA ASP A 269 24.23 19.25 5.97
C ASP A 269 23.39 18.02 5.66
N VAL A 270 22.07 18.19 5.53
CA VAL A 270 21.12 17.09 5.33
C VAL A 270 20.95 16.79 3.84
N PRO A 271 21.27 15.58 3.35
CA PRO A 271 20.99 15.19 1.99
C PRO A 271 19.48 14.95 1.81
N ILE A 272 18.91 15.52 0.74
CA ILE A 272 17.52 15.27 0.35
C ILE A 272 17.54 14.18 -0.72
N VAL A 273 17.12 12.98 -0.36
CA VAL A 273 17.15 11.81 -1.26
C VAL A 273 15.72 11.36 -1.55
N SER A 274 15.43 11.10 -2.82
CA SER A 274 14.15 10.53 -3.24
C SER A 274 14.06 9.06 -2.79
N PRO A 275 12.84 8.51 -2.59
CA PRO A 275 12.66 7.09 -2.31
C PRO A 275 13.23 6.18 -3.41
N ASN A 276 13.45 6.71 -4.62
CA ASN A 276 14.04 5.95 -5.72
C ASN A 276 15.58 5.92 -5.64
N GLY A 277 16.19 6.67 -4.71
CA GLY A 277 17.63 6.77 -4.50
C GLY A 277 18.28 7.99 -5.12
N ASP A 278 17.52 8.89 -5.76
CA ASP A 278 18.07 10.08 -6.40
C ASP A 278 18.39 11.15 -5.36
N VAL A 279 19.64 11.60 -5.31
CA VAL A 279 20.05 12.73 -4.45
C VAL A 279 19.58 14.03 -5.11
N LEU A 280 18.52 14.64 -4.55
CA LEU A 280 17.94 15.88 -5.04
C LEU A 280 18.73 17.10 -4.56
N VAL A 281 19.29 17.04 -3.36
CA VAL A 281 20.18 18.06 -2.78
C VAL A 281 21.23 17.36 -1.94
N GLN A 282 22.52 17.67 -2.16
CA GLN A 282 23.61 16.96 -1.47
C GLN A 282 23.71 17.30 0.02
N LYS A 283 23.63 18.60 0.38
CA LYS A 283 23.80 19.08 1.77
C LYS A 283 22.94 20.32 2.03
N LEU A 284 21.70 20.12 2.43
CA LEU A 284 20.78 21.21 2.75
C LEU A 284 21.02 21.72 4.19
N SER A 285 21.25 23.02 4.30
CA SER A 285 21.50 23.71 5.57
C SER A 285 20.71 25.03 5.62
N PHE A 286 19.78 25.15 6.56
CA PHE A 286 19.00 26.38 6.78
C PHE A 286 18.36 26.37 8.18
N SER A 287 17.95 27.53 8.68
CA SER A 287 17.31 27.66 10.00
C SER A 287 16.11 28.61 10.01
N VAL A 288 15.03 28.17 10.63
CA VAL A 288 13.74 28.87 10.75
C VAL A 288 13.36 28.93 12.22
N TYR A 289 13.45 30.12 12.80
CA TYR A 289 13.01 30.38 14.17
C TYR A 289 11.52 30.74 14.22
N PRO A 290 10.85 30.60 15.38
CA PRO A 290 9.48 31.08 15.53
C PRO A 290 9.32 32.55 15.09
N GLY A 291 8.36 32.82 14.20
CA GLY A 291 8.14 34.14 13.59
C GLY A 291 8.94 34.43 12.32
N ASP A 292 9.90 33.57 11.94
CA ASP A 292 10.58 33.63 10.65
C ASP A 292 9.74 32.93 9.57
N HIS A 293 8.85 33.66 8.92
CA HIS A 293 8.09 33.11 7.80
C HIS A 293 9.02 32.86 6.60
N LEU A 294 9.12 31.60 6.16
CA LEU A 294 9.98 31.12 5.08
C LEU A 294 9.18 30.85 3.81
N LEU A 295 9.59 31.47 2.70
CA LEU A 295 9.11 31.12 1.36
C LEU A 295 10.05 30.12 0.71
N ILE A 296 9.51 29.07 0.10
CA ILE A 296 10.28 28.03 -0.59
C ILE A 296 9.90 28.05 -2.07
N VAL A 297 10.91 28.23 -2.93
CA VAL A 297 10.72 28.37 -4.39
C VAL A 297 11.71 27.47 -5.11
N GLY A 298 11.36 26.97 -6.29
CA GLY A 298 12.27 26.19 -7.13
C GLY A 298 11.50 25.43 -8.20
N PRO A 299 12.16 24.81 -9.18
CA PRO A 299 11.49 24.03 -10.22
C PRO A 299 10.77 22.79 -9.67
N ASN A 300 9.95 22.15 -10.48
CA ASN A 300 9.29 20.90 -10.10
C ASN A 300 10.33 19.78 -9.98
N GLY A 301 10.18 18.91 -8.97
CA GLY A 301 11.10 17.78 -8.75
C GLY A 301 12.41 18.12 -8.02
N CYS A 302 12.68 19.38 -7.63
CA CYS A 302 13.93 19.75 -6.96
C CYS A 302 14.00 19.39 -5.46
N GLY A 303 12.98 18.72 -4.91
CA GLY A 303 12.98 18.27 -3.50
C GLY A 303 12.16 19.10 -2.50
N LYS A 304 11.37 20.10 -2.93
CA LYS A 304 10.52 20.91 -2.03
C LYS A 304 9.57 20.05 -1.17
N SER A 305 8.77 19.19 -1.80
CA SER A 305 7.87 18.28 -1.07
C SER A 305 8.65 17.20 -0.30
N SER A 306 9.85 16.83 -0.76
CA SER A 306 10.74 15.88 -0.06
C SER A 306 11.22 16.45 1.28
N LEU A 307 11.61 17.72 1.31
CA LEU A 307 11.96 18.45 2.53
C LEU A 307 10.81 18.37 3.56
N PHE A 308 9.58 18.59 3.12
CA PHE A 308 8.41 18.53 4.00
C PHE A 308 8.09 17.13 4.49
N ARG A 309 8.32 16.11 3.67
CA ARG A 309 8.18 14.71 4.11
C ARG A 309 9.20 14.36 5.20
N ILE A 310 10.41 14.91 5.15
CA ILE A 310 11.40 14.77 6.23
C ILE A 310 10.93 15.50 7.50
N LEU A 311 10.46 16.75 7.37
CA LEU A 311 9.91 17.50 8.51
C LEU A 311 8.72 16.81 9.17
N GLY A 312 7.80 16.26 8.36
CA GLY A 312 6.66 15.47 8.81
C GLY A 312 7.00 14.07 9.29
N GLY A 313 8.27 13.66 9.27
CA GLY A 313 8.72 12.33 9.72
C GLY A 313 8.27 11.18 8.81
N LEU A 314 7.79 11.50 7.60
CA LEU A 314 7.38 10.52 6.61
C LEU A 314 8.59 9.88 5.93
N TRP A 315 9.66 10.64 5.68
CA TRP A 315 10.90 10.15 5.08
C TRP A 315 12.06 10.16 6.10
N PRO A 316 12.94 9.16 6.09
CA PRO A 316 14.09 9.11 6.98
C PRO A 316 15.14 10.17 6.60
N VAL A 317 15.95 10.55 7.59
CA VAL A 317 17.13 11.40 7.39
C VAL A 317 18.34 10.49 7.13
N TYR A 318 18.93 10.58 5.94
CA TYR A 318 20.08 9.75 5.54
C TYR A 318 21.44 10.32 5.98
N GLY A 319 21.50 11.59 6.37
CA GLY A 319 22.72 12.22 6.86
C GLY A 319 22.45 13.61 7.43
N GLY A 320 23.47 14.20 8.05
CA GLY A 320 23.33 15.50 8.70
C GLY A 320 22.45 15.46 9.95
N ILE A 321 22.03 16.65 10.40
CA ILE A 321 21.24 16.85 11.62
C ILE A 321 19.99 17.64 11.26
N VAL A 322 18.82 17.12 11.65
CA VAL A 322 17.54 17.84 11.59
C VAL A 322 17.10 18.15 13.01
N LYS A 323 17.10 19.43 13.38
CA LYS A 323 16.44 19.91 14.60
C LYS A 323 15.05 20.39 14.25
N LYS A 324 14.03 19.93 14.97
CA LYS A 324 12.65 20.33 14.72
C LYS A 324 11.77 20.20 15.97
N PRO A 325 10.64 20.92 16.04
CA PRO A 325 9.64 20.72 17.08
C PRO A 325 9.03 19.32 17.07
N SER A 326 8.27 19.03 18.12
CA SER A 326 7.40 17.86 18.18
C SER A 326 6.42 17.85 16.99
N PHE A 327 5.88 16.69 16.66
CA PHE A 327 4.94 16.58 15.54
C PHE A 327 3.64 17.35 15.77
N GLU A 328 3.22 17.54 17.02
CA GLU A 328 2.02 18.30 17.39
C GLU A 328 2.17 19.79 17.10
N ASP A 329 3.41 20.29 17.10
CA ASP A 329 3.76 21.69 16.84
C ASP A 329 3.84 22.02 15.34
N ILE A 330 3.81 21.02 14.45
CA ILE A 330 3.94 21.19 12.99
C ILE A 330 2.68 20.69 12.29
N PHE A 331 1.97 21.58 11.60
CA PHE A 331 0.81 21.23 10.80
C PHE A 331 1.10 21.31 9.30
N TYR A 332 0.78 20.27 8.55
CA TYR A 332 1.05 20.17 7.12
C TYR A 332 -0.22 20.28 6.29
N ILE A 333 -0.26 21.23 5.35
CA ILE A 333 -1.32 21.37 4.36
C ILE A 333 -0.76 21.00 2.97
N PRO A 334 -1.15 19.85 2.40
CA PRO A 334 -0.75 19.46 1.05
C PRO A 334 -1.43 20.33 -0.03
N GLN A 335 -0.84 20.35 -1.23
CA GLN A 335 -1.42 20.97 -2.44
C GLN A 335 -2.84 20.50 -2.73
N ARG A 336 -3.11 19.21 -2.53
CA ARG A 336 -4.45 18.61 -2.59
C ARG A 336 -4.90 18.24 -1.17
N PRO A 337 -5.74 19.06 -0.52
CA PRO A 337 -6.22 18.77 0.83
C PRO A 337 -6.90 17.41 0.93
N TYR A 338 -6.51 16.62 1.94
CA TYR A 338 -7.24 15.40 2.27
C TYR A 338 -8.56 15.77 2.93
N LEU A 339 -9.70 15.23 2.49
CA LEU A 339 -10.98 15.36 3.17
C LEU A 339 -11.35 14.00 3.74
N SER A 340 -11.56 13.94 5.06
CA SER A 340 -11.89 12.69 5.74
C SER A 340 -13.26 12.19 5.32
N ARG A 341 -13.53 10.90 5.49
CA ARG A 341 -14.91 10.42 5.58
C ARG A 341 -15.49 10.90 6.91
N GLY A 342 -16.74 11.39 6.90
CA GLY A 342 -17.41 11.88 8.10
C GLY A 342 -18.09 13.24 7.90
N THR A 343 -18.50 13.85 9.00
CA THR A 343 -19.34 15.07 8.96
C THR A 343 -18.57 16.33 8.58
N LEU A 344 -19.28 17.42 8.26
CA LEU A 344 -18.68 18.73 8.02
C LEU A 344 -17.86 19.20 9.22
N ARG A 345 -18.37 18.97 10.44
CA ARG A 345 -17.63 19.27 11.68
C ARG A 345 -16.30 18.54 11.71
N GLN A 346 -16.30 17.24 11.42
CA GLN A 346 -15.09 16.42 11.35
C GLN A 346 -14.11 16.89 10.27
N GLN A 347 -14.61 17.48 9.17
CA GLN A 347 -13.75 18.12 8.19
C GLN A 347 -12.98 19.31 8.75
N VAL A 348 -13.43 20.03 9.77
CA VAL A 348 -12.72 21.22 10.28
C VAL A 348 -11.77 20.86 11.42
N ILE A 349 -12.11 19.85 12.21
CA ILE A 349 -11.33 19.48 13.40
C ILE A 349 -10.25 18.43 13.13
N TYR A 350 -10.31 17.71 12.00
CA TYR A 350 -9.33 16.69 11.62
C TYR A 350 -7.87 17.17 11.81
N PRO A 351 -6.97 16.39 12.46
CA PRO A 351 -7.12 14.97 12.84
C PRO A 351 -7.89 14.69 14.13
N ASP A 352 -8.37 15.70 14.85
CA ASP A 352 -9.11 15.47 16.09
C ASP A 352 -10.49 14.85 15.85
N GLY A 353 -10.95 14.05 16.81
CA GLY A 353 -12.34 13.60 16.94
C GLY A 353 -13.18 14.53 17.81
N LEU A 354 -14.48 14.23 17.92
CA LEU A 354 -15.42 15.04 18.71
C LEU A 354 -15.05 15.13 20.19
N SER A 355 -14.53 14.04 20.77
CA SER A 355 -14.10 14.01 22.17
C SER A 355 -12.94 14.97 22.44
N GLU A 356 -11.99 15.08 21.51
CA GLU A 356 -10.82 15.96 21.62
C GLU A 356 -11.23 17.43 21.42
N MET A 357 -12.14 17.69 20.48
CA MET A 357 -12.75 19.02 20.32
C MET A 357 -13.42 19.50 21.61
N HIS A 358 -14.23 18.65 22.24
CA HIS A 358 -14.87 18.98 23.52
C HIS A 358 -13.85 19.14 24.64
N ALA A 359 -12.78 18.34 24.67
CA ALA A 359 -11.69 18.47 25.64
C ALA A 359 -10.91 19.79 25.49
N LYS A 360 -10.76 20.30 24.26
CA LYS A 360 -10.19 21.62 23.96
C LYS A 360 -11.15 22.78 24.30
N GLY A 361 -12.41 22.49 24.66
CA GLY A 361 -13.43 23.50 24.97
C GLY A 361 -13.91 24.29 23.76
N VAL A 362 -13.73 23.77 22.55
CA VAL A 362 -14.14 24.44 21.30
C VAL A 362 -15.60 24.09 21.01
N THR A 363 -16.40 25.10 20.73
CA THR A 363 -17.83 24.95 20.41
C THR A 363 -18.09 25.06 18.90
N ASP A 364 -19.28 24.64 18.44
CA ASP A 364 -19.71 24.82 17.05
C ASP A 364 -19.74 26.32 16.64
N GLU A 365 -19.98 27.23 17.60
CA GLU A 365 -19.94 28.68 17.37
C GLU A 365 -18.51 29.15 17.08
N ASP A 366 -17.49 28.56 17.72
CA ASP A 366 -16.09 28.87 17.45
C ASP A 366 -15.66 28.34 16.08
N LEU A 367 -16.13 27.14 15.71
CA LEU A 367 -15.94 26.63 14.36
C LEU A 367 -16.61 27.52 13.32
N TYR A 368 -17.83 28.00 13.59
CA TYR A 368 -18.54 28.92 12.70
C TYR A 368 -17.77 30.24 12.51
N LYS A 369 -17.17 30.79 13.57
CA LYS A 369 -16.28 31.98 13.48
C LYS A 369 -15.07 31.69 12.59
N ILE A 370 -14.45 30.52 12.74
CA ILE A 370 -13.31 30.10 11.90
C ILE A 370 -13.73 30.02 10.42
N LEU A 371 -14.86 29.37 10.12
CA LEU A 371 -15.40 29.28 8.76
C LEU A 371 -15.80 30.65 8.20
N SER A 372 -16.21 31.58 9.05
CA SER A 372 -16.52 32.96 8.65
C SER A 372 -15.27 33.72 8.22
N ILE A 373 -14.12 33.52 8.89
CA ILE A 373 -12.85 34.16 8.51
C ILE A 373 -12.39 33.74 7.10
N VAL A 374 -12.58 32.47 6.75
CA VAL A 374 -12.25 31.95 5.40
C VAL A 374 -13.41 32.09 4.40
N GLU A 375 -14.46 32.82 4.76
CA GLU A 375 -15.63 33.12 3.92
C GLU A 375 -16.33 31.86 3.36
N ILE A 376 -16.48 30.82 4.19
CA ILE A 376 -17.21 29.58 3.82
C ILE A 376 -18.29 29.21 4.84
N ALA A 377 -18.67 30.10 5.77
CA ALA A 377 -19.66 29.81 6.81
C ALA A 377 -21.01 29.30 6.26
N SER A 378 -21.40 29.72 5.05
CA SER A 378 -22.62 29.26 4.38
C SER A 378 -22.63 27.76 4.04
N ILE A 379 -21.49 27.07 4.12
CA ILE A 379 -21.44 25.60 3.97
C ILE A 379 -22.22 24.89 5.08
N VAL A 380 -22.38 25.52 6.24
CA VAL A 380 -23.16 25.01 7.37
C VAL A 380 -24.68 25.13 7.12
N ASP A 381 -25.10 25.94 6.14
CA ASP A 381 -26.53 26.09 5.82
C ASP A 381 -27.06 24.93 4.94
N ARG A 382 -26.19 23.99 4.55
CA ARG A 382 -26.57 22.78 3.79
C ARG A 382 -27.50 21.88 4.61
N PRO A 383 -28.31 21.02 3.95
CA PRO A 383 -29.10 20.02 4.66
C PRO A 383 -28.22 19.15 5.58
N GLY A 384 -28.55 19.10 6.87
CA GLY A 384 -27.77 18.39 7.90
C GLY A 384 -26.76 19.27 8.66
N GLY A 385 -26.47 20.48 8.18
CA GLY A 385 -25.58 21.43 8.83
C GLY A 385 -24.23 20.86 9.19
N TRP A 386 -23.83 20.97 10.46
CA TRP A 386 -22.56 20.42 10.94
C TRP A 386 -22.45 18.90 10.86
N ASP A 387 -23.59 18.20 10.88
CA ASP A 387 -23.71 16.75 10.83
C ASP A 387 -23.98 16.22 9.41
N ALA A 388 -23.96 17.09 8.40
CA ALA A 388 -24.03 16.67 7.01
C ALA A 388 -22.85 15.73 6.70
N GLU A 389 -23.11 14.63 6.00
CA GLU A 389 -22.11 13.71 5.47
C GLU A 389 -22.27 13.62 3.96
N GLU A 390 -21.21 13.93 3.23
CA GLU A 390 -21.17 13.89 1.77
C GLU A 390 -19.82 13.31 1.31
N GLU A 391 -19.73 12.93 0.04
CA GLU A 391 -18.42 12.72 -0.60
C GLU A 391 -17.76 14.09 -0.83
N TRP A 392 -17.18 14.65 0.24
CA TRP A 392 -16.67 16.03 0.29
C TRP A 392 -15.71 16.41 -0.84
N ARG A 393 -14.95 15.43 -1.35
CA ARG A 393 -14.05 15.60 -2.49
C ARG A 393 -14.79 16.03 -3.75
N ASP A 394 -15.99 15.51 -3.97
CA ASP A 394 -16.80 15.76 -5.16
C ASP A 394 -17.80 16.89 -4.91
N ALA A 395 -18.26 17.03 -3.66
CA ALA A 395 -19.22 18.06 -3.25
C ALA A 395 -18.62 19.48 -3.10
N LEU A 396 -17.30 19.61 -3.02
CA LEU A 396 -16.60 20.88 -2.82
C LEU A 396 -15.61 21.18 -3.93
N SER A 397 -15.66 22.41 -4.45
CA SER A 397 -14.67 22.89 -5.42
C SER A 397 -13.28 23.00 -4.78
N GLY A 398 -12.22 22.85 -5.57
CA GLY A 398 -10.83 22.88 -5.05
C GLY A 398 -10.49 24.12 -4.22
N GLY A 399 -11.06 25.29 -4.57
CA GLY A 399 -10.92 26.51 -3.76
C GLY A 399 -11.55 26.36 -2.37
N LEU A 400 -12.76 25.81 -2.27
CA LEU A 400 -13.42 25.54 -0.98
C LEU A 400 -12.65 24.51 -0.16
N GLN A 401 -12.11 23.46 -0.79
CA GLN A 401 -11.29 22.45 -0.11
C GLN A 401 -10.05 23.08 0.54
N GLN A 402 -9.37 23.99 -0.17
CA GLN A 402 -8.24 24.77 0.37
C GLN A 402 -8.67 25.66 1.55
N ARG A 403 -9.85 26.28 1.48
CA ARG A 403 -10.39 27.09 2.59
C ARG A 403 -10.69 26.25 3.84
N ILE A 404 -11.24 25.04 3.67
CA ILE A 404 -11.42 24.10 4.78
C ILE A 404 -10.08 23.68 5.37
N ALA A 405 -9.06 23.43 4.55
CA ALA A 405 -7.72 23.11 5.04
C ALA A 405 -7.13 24.25 5.89
N MET A 406 -7.32 25.50 5.48
CA MET A 406 -6.93 26.67 6.28
C MET A 406 -7.78 26.82 7.55
N ALA A 407 -9.08 26.50 7.51
CA ALA A 407 -9.91 26.45 8.72
C ALA A 407 -9.37 25.44 9.74
N ARG A 408 -8.90 24.26 9.29
CA ARG A 408 -8.22 23.29 10.18
C ARG A 408 -6.98 23.86 10.82
N LEU A 409 -6.16 24.59 10.05
CA LEU A 409 -4.99 25.24 10.59
C LEU A 409 -5.34 26.23 11.71
N PHE A 410 -6.41 27.00 11.53
CA PHE A 410 -6.89 27.97 12.52
C PHE A 410 -7.51 27.33 13.75
N TYR A 411 -8.10 26.14 13.61
CA TYR A 411 -8.57 25.33 14.71
C TYR A 411 -7.39 24.81 15.57
N HIS A 412 -6.37 24.23 14.93
CA HIS A 412 -5.23 23.61 15.63
C HIS A 412 -4.21 24.62 16.19
N LYS A 413 -4.03 25.78 15.54
CA LYS A 413 -3.09 26.83 15.95
C LYS A 413 -1.67 26.30 16.27
N PRO A 414 -1.03 25.58 15.32
CA PRO A 414 0.30 24.99 15.52
C PRO A 414 1.37 26.09 15.62
N ARG A 415 2.56 25.75 16.15
CA ARG A 415 3.70 26.67 16.15
C ARG A 415 4.26 26.90 14.75
N PHE A 416 4.28 25.85 13.92
CA PHE A 416 4.72 25.87 12.53
C PHE A 416 3.64 25.31 11.61
N ALA A 417 3.45 25.96 10.47
CA ALA A 417 2.59 25.48 9.40
C ALA A 417 3.38 25.35 8.11
N ILE A 418 3.28 24.20 7.48
CA ILE A 418 3.83 23.94 6.16
C ILE A 418 2.69 24.00 5.15
N LEU A 419 2.81 24.92 4.20
CA LEU A 419 1.77 25.26 3.23
C LEU A 419 2.28 24.95 1.82
N ASP A 420 1.89 23.80 1.26
CA ASP A 420 2.32 23.38 -0.08
C ASP A 420 1.30 23.82 -1.13
N GLU A 421 1.53 24.94 -1.81
CA GLU A 421 0.64 25.52 -2.84
C GLU A 421 -0.84 25.63 -2.42
N CYS A 422 -1.09 25.84 -1.13
CA CYS A 422 -2.43 25.72 -0.53
C CYS A 422 -3.43 26.83 -0.91
N THR A 423 -3.02 27.85 -1.67
CA THR A 423 -3.87 28.97 -2.11
C THR A 423 -3.96 29.10 -3.63
N SER A 424 -3.48 28.12 -4.39
CA SER A 424 -3.47 28.14 -5.87
C SER A 424 -4.85 28.35 -6.50
N SER A 425 -5.91 27.92 -5.81
CA SER A 425 -7.31 27.94 -6.30
C SER A 425 -8.17 28.97 -5.55
N VAL A 426 -7.53 29.93 -4.88
CA VAL A 426 -8.17 30.96 -4.05
C VAL A 426 -7.82 32.36 -4.58
N THR A 427 -8.77 33.30 -4.50
CA THR A 427 -8.59 34.69 -4.92
C THR A 427 -7.55 35.41 -4.04
N LEU A 428 -6.99 36.50 -4.55
CA LEU A 428 -5.94 37.26 -3.84
C LEU A 428 -6.45 37.89 -2.52
N GLU A 429 -7.73 38.27 -2.47
CA GLU A 429 -8.34 38.85 -1.27
C GLU A 429 -8.39 37.84 -0.13
N ILE A 430 -8.83 36.61 -0.41
CA ILE A 430 -8.95 35.56 0.60
C ILE A 430 -7.58 34.99 0.95
N GLU A 431 -6.66 34.87 -0.01
CA GLU A 431 -5.26 34.54 0.26
C GLU A 431 -4.66 35.53 1.28
N LYS A 432 -4.91 36.83 1.11
CA LYS A 432 -4.49 37.84 2.09
C LYS A 432 -5.07 37.57 3.48
N VAL A 433 -6.38 37.34 3.58
CA VAL A 433 -7.05 37.07 4.87
C VAL A 433 -6.47 35.84 5.55
N MET A 434 -6.21 34.77 4.78
CA MET A 434 -5.64 33.52 5.27
C MET A 434 -4.26 33.71 5.92
N TYR A 435 -3.33 34.34 5.20
CA TYR A 435 -1.96 34.54 5.69
C TYR A 435 -1.89 35.54 6.85
N GLU A 436 -2.66 36.63 6.79
CA GLU A 436 -2.72 37.60 7.90
C GLU A 436 -3.30 36.98 9.16
N THR A 437 -4.33 36.15 9.04
CA THR A 437 -4.93 35.44 10.18
C THR A 437 -3.94 34.44 10.78
N ALA A 438 -3.26 33.64 9.95
CA ALA A 438 -2.27 32.69 10.45
C ALA A 438 -1.13 33.39 11.22
N LYS A 439 -0.64 34.52 10.70
CA LYS A 439 0.38 35.33 11.38
C LYS A 439 -0.13 35.93 12.70
N LYS A 440 -1.38 36.42 12.75
CA LYS A 440 -2.00 36.93 13.97
C LYS A 440 -2.16 35.85 15.05
N LEU A 441 -2.37 34.60 14.64
CA LEU A 441 -2.43 33.44 15.53
C LEU A 441 -1.04 33.00 16.04
N GLY A 442 0.05 33.66 15.61
CA GLY A 442 1.41 33.33 16.04
C GLY A 442 2.03 32.14 15.29
N VAL A 443 1.40 31.67 14.22
CA VAL A 443 1.87 30.51 13.44
C VAL A 443 3.03 30.92 12.53
N THR A 444 4.15 30.20 12.62
CA THR A 444 5.30 30.37 11.72
C THR A 444 5.02 29.67 10.41
N LEU A 445 5.16 30.37 9.28
CA LEU A 445 4.71 29.88 7.97
C LEU A 445 5.89 29.43 7.11
N MET A 446 5.84 28.19 6.63
CA MET A 446 6.76 27.63 5.63
C MET A 446 5.97 27.32 4.36
N THR A 447 6.06 28.21 3.38
CA THR A 447 5.17 28.19 2.22
C THR A 447 5.92 27.79 0.96
N VAL A 448 5.46 26.76 0.25
CA VAL A 448 5.86 26.50 -1.13
C VAL A 448 4.86 27.18 -2.05
N SER A 449 5.34 28.14 -2.84
CA SER A 449 4.53 28.79 -3.85
C SER A 449 5.37 29.53 -4.87
N HIS A 450 4.82 29.64 -6.08
CA HIS A 450 5.35 30.49 -7.16
C HIS A 450 4.66 31.86 -7.22
N ARG A 451 3.67 32.13 -6.35
CA ARG A 451 2.90 33.37 -6.39
C ARG A 451 3.68 34.54 -5.78
N ARG A 452 3.90 35.59 -6.58
CA ARG A 452 4.51 36.87 -6.13
C ARG A 452 3.75 37.53 -4.98
N SER A 453 2.42 37.40 -4.97
CA SER A 453 1.54 37.98 -3.93
C SER A 453 1.88 37.55 -2.50
N LEU A 454 2.53 36.39 -2.35
CA LEU A 454 2.87 35.82 -1.05
C LEU A 454 4.20 36.33 -0.49
N TRP A 455 5.04 36.97 -1.30
CA TRP A 455 6.38 37.38 -0.87
C TRP A 455 6.36 38.34 0.31
N LYS A 456 5.41 39.28 0.31
CA LYS A 456 5.20 40.26 1.40
C LYS A 456 4.93 39.63 2.78
N TYR A 457 4.52 38.36 2.84
CA TYR A 457 4.26 37.67 4.11
C TYR A 457 5.50 36.99 4.68
N HIS A 458 6.56 36.84 3.90
CA HIS A 458 7.75 36.05 4.22
C HIS A 458 8.98 36.94 4.39
N LYS A 459 9.83 36.62 5.38
CA LYS A 459 11.07 37.35 5.68
C LYS A 459 12.31 36.63 5.15
N LYS A 460 12.20 35.33 4.87
CA LYS A 460 13.30 34.51 4.37
C LYS A 460 12.83 33.76 3.13
N ILE A 461 13.78 33.44 2.25
CA ILE A 461 13.56 32.64 1.05
C ILE A 461 14.56 31.49 1.01
N LEU A 462 14.07 30.29 0.69
CA LEU A 462 14.84 29.12 0.33
C LEU A 462 14.55 28.81 -1.14
N GLN A 463 15.51 29.11 -2.01
CA GLN A 463 15.38 28.93 -3.45
C GLN A 463 16.22 27.74 -3.92
N PHE A 464 15.59 26.75 -4.54
CA PHE A 464 16.26 25.63 -5.20
C PHE A 464 16.47 25.94 -6.68
N ASP A 465 17.61 25.55 -7.24
CA ASP A 465 17.94 25.75 -8.66
C ASP A 465 17.51 24.59 -9.57
N GLY A 466 17.21 23.41 -8.99
CA GLY A 466 16.89 22.18 -9.72
C GLY A 466 18.10 21.36 -10.18
N GLN A 467 19.32 21.85 -9.94
CA GLN A 467 20.59 21.19 -10.26
C GLN A 467 21.31 20.66 -9.00
N GLY A 468 20.63 20.67 -7.86
CA GLY A 468 21.14 20.17 -6.59
C GLY A 468 21.69 21.25 -5.66
N ASN A 469 21.63 22.53 -6.04
CA ASN A 469 22.01 23.65 -5.20
C ASN A 469 20.78 24.41 -4.68
N TYR A 470 21.01 25.20 -3.64
CA TYR A 470 19.99 26.06 -3.04
C TYR A 470 20.64 27.34 -2.52
N ILE A 471 19.80 28.36 -2.34
CA ILE A 471 20.16 29.64 -1.75
C ILE A 471 19.19 29.90 -0.61
N PHE A 472 19.72 30.20 0.57
CA PHE A 472 18.94 30.58 1.75
C PHE A 472 19.34 31.98 2.20
N THR A 473 18.43 32.95 2.08
CA THR A 473 18.70 34.36 2.41
C THR A 473 17.49 35.05 3.01
N GLY A 474 17.69 36.26 3.57
CA GLY A 474 16.58 37.18 3.81
C GLY A 474 15.86 37.54 2.51
N LEU A 475 14.56 37.76 2.59
CA LEU A 475 13.70 38.17 1.47
C LEU A 475 13.31 39.64 1.67
N ASP A 476 13.93 40.51 0.87
CA ASP A 476 13.42 41.86 0.64
C ASP A 476 12.45 41.82 -0.53
N TRP A 477 11.17 41.66 -0.22
CA TRP A 477 10.14 41.42 -1.24
C TRP A 477 9.91 42.66 -2.13
N GLU A 478 10.09 43.88 -1.62
CA GLU A 478 9.91 45.11 -2.38
C GLU A 478 11.00 45.22 -3.44
N LYS A 479 12.26 45.07 -3.01
CA LYS A 479 13.40 45.07 -3.91
C LYS A 479 13.32 43.91 -4.91
N ARG A 480 12.92 42.72 -4.46
CA ARG A 480 12.79 41.55 -5.34
C ARG A 480 11.70 41.74 -6.39
N LEU A 481 10.56 42.33 -6.01
CA LEU A 481 9.47 42.62 -6.94
C LEU A 481 9.92 43.65 -7.99
N GLN A 482 10.57 44.73 -7.57
CA GLN A 482 11.16 45.72 -8.49
C GLN A 482 12.13 45.09 -9.49
N LEU A 483 13.03 44.22 -9.00
CA LEU A 483 13.99 43.53 -9.87
C LEU A 483 13.33 42.54 -10.83
N GLU A 484 12.22 41.89 -10.42
CA GLU A 484 11.48 41.01 -11.34
C GLU A 484 10.66 41.81 -12.36
N ASP A 485 10.05 42.92 -11.96
CA ASP A 485 9.32 43.80 -12.87
C ASP A 485 10.30 44.42 -13.89
N GLU A 486 11.48 44.88 -13.45
CA GLU A 486 12.57 45.36 -14.31
C GLU A 486 13.06 44.24 -15.26
N LYS A 487 13.23 43.01 -14.74
CA LYS A 487 13.60 41.86 -15.58
C LYS A 487 12.54 41.59 -16.64
N GLU A 488 11.26 41.59 -16.30
CA GLU A 488 10.17 41.37 -17.25
C GLU A 488 10.10 42.48 -18.30
N GLU A 489 10.32 43.74 -17.90
CA GLU A 489 10.40 44.87 -18.81
C GLU A 489 11.55 44.71 -19.81
N ILE A 490 12.75 44.36 -19.33
CA ILE A 490 13.91 44.11 -20.18
C ILE A 490 13.67 42.92 -21.11
N GLU A 491 13.08 41.82 -20.63
CA GLU A 491 12.74 40.66 -21.47
C GLU A 491 11.73 41.03 -22.57
N LEU A 492 10.76 41.90 -22.26
CA LEU A 492 9.77 42.37 -23.22
C LEU A 492 10.42 43.29 -24.27
N GLN A 493 11.35 44.17 -23.87
CA GLN A 493 12.15 44.98 -24.79
C GLN A 493 13.03 44.09 -25.68
N LEU A 494 13.66 43.06 -25.12
CA LEU A 494 14.53 42.12 -25.86
C LEU A 494 13.75 41.36 -26.93
N ARG A 495 12.48 40.99 -26.66
CA ARG A 495 11.59 40.36 -27.65
C ARG A 495 11.24 41.28 -28.82
N ALA A 496 11.25 42.60 -28.61
CA ALA A 496 10.99 43.58 -29.67
C ALA A 496 12.23 43.88 -30.54
N VAL A 497 13.43 43.49 -30.10
CA VAL A 497 14.70 43.75 -30.82
C VAL A 497 14.69 43.23 -32.27
N PRO A 498 14.24 41.99 -32.58
CA PRO A 498 14.23 41.50 -33.96
C PRO A 498 13.35 42.33 -34.91
N ASP A 499 12.21 42.84 -34.41
CA ASP A 499 11.32 43.70 -35.20
C ASP A 499 11.93 45.08 -35.43
N LEU A 500 12.62 45.62 -34.41
CA LEU A 500 13.37 46.87 -34.50
C LEU A 500 14.56 46.74 -35.46
N GLU A 501 15.29 45.62 -35.43
CA GLU A 501 16.38 45.31 -36.37
C GLU A 501 15.86 45.20 -37.81
N LYS A 502 14.73 44.51 -38.01
CA LYS A 502 14.06 44.46 -39.32
C LYS A 502 13.68 45.86 -39.79
N ARG A 503 13.07 46.68 -38.94
CA ARG A 503 12.68 48.06 -39.29
C ARG A 503 13.89 48.94 -39.60
N LEU A 504 14.99 48.78 -38.86
CA LEU A 504 16.25 49.47 -39.12
C LEU A 504 16.84 49.05 -40.48
N SER A 505 16.75 47.76 -40.83
CA SER A 505 17.21 47.26 -42.14
C SER A 505 16.38 47.82 -43.30
N GLU A 506 15.06 47.95 -43.13
CA GLU A 506 14.18 48.58 -44.12
C GLU A 506 14.50 50.07 -44.32
N LEU A 507 14.76 50.80 -43.23
CA LEU A 507 15.08 52.23 -43.24
C LEU A 507 16.50 52.54 -43.74
N THR A 508 17.42 51.58 -43.66
CA THR A 508 18.78 51.73 -44.20
C THR A 508 18.91 51.28 -45.65
N ALA A 509 17.93 50.51 -46.15
CA ALA A 509 17.83 50.12 -47.57
C ALA A 509 17.11 51.16 -48.45
N SER A 510 16.36 52.08 -47.84
CA SER A 510 15.77 53.29 -48.47
C SER A 510 16.72 54.47 -48.42
#